data_AF-A0A1I3JNG0-F1
#
_entry.id   AF-A0A1I3JNG0-F1
#
_cell.length_a   1.000
_cell.length_b   1.000
_cell.length_c   1.000
_cell.angle_alpha   90.00
_cell.angle_beta   90.00
_cell.angle_gamma   90.00
#
_symmetry.space_group_name_H-M   'P 1'
#
loop_
_entity.id
_entity.type
_entity.pdbx_description
1 polymer ?
#
loop_
_entity_poly.entity_id
_entity_poly.type
_entity_poly.pdbx_seq_one_letter_code
_entity_poly.pdbx_strand_id
1 'polypeptide(L)'
;MIDAGLRAELRKLIAAFVENMGAMTAEMEAALDAGRRGEGDAAAAWDLLRTQTHRISGSGASFGFTDIAAVARRIDLHAAGTLSGGDAAAVAAPPWEDALVTGDLDALRRLVDRAAPTDSPLYPGD
;
A
#
# COMPACT_ATOMS: atom_id res chain seq x y z
N MET A 1 21.71 6.14 23.97
CA MET A 1 20.70 7.09 24.49
C MET A 1 20.31 7.99 23.34
N ILE A 2 19.05 7.96 22.88
CA ILE A 2 18.58 8.82 21.80
C ILE A 2 18.34 10.22 22.42
N ASP A 3 19.07 11.23 21.93
CA ASP A 3 18.88 12.61 22.37
C ASP A 3 17.55 13.18 21.83
N ALA A 4 17.09 14.28 22.42
CA ALA A 4 15.78 14.86 22.09
C ALA A 4 15.63 15.27 20.61
N GLY A 5 16.72 15.68 19.96
CA GLY A 5 16.72 16.04 18.54
C GLY A 5 16.48 14.82 17.66
N LEU A 6 17.18 13.72 17.91
CA LEU A 6 16.97 12.48 17.16
C LEU A 6 15.57 11.89 17.37
N ARG A 7 14.98 12.03 18.58
CA ARG A 7 13.57 11.64 18.81
C ARG A 7 12.61 12.46 17.97
N ALA A 8 12.79 13.77 17.92
CA ALA A 8 11.93 14.67 17.14
C ALA A 8 11.97 14.34 15.64
N GLU A 9 13.16 14.08 15.08
CA GLU A 9 13.31 13.70 13.67
C GLU A 9 12.67 12.33 13.37
N LEU A 10 12.82 11.35 14.26
CA LEU A 10 12.18 10.05 14.09
C LEU A 10 10.65 10.14 14.12
N ARG A 11 10.06 10.98 14.98
CA ARG A 11 8.59 11.22 14.99
C ARG A 11 8.11 11.78 13.66
N LYS A 12 8.82 12.78 13.11
CA LYS A 12 8.49 13.38 11.81
C LYS A 12 8.56 12.35 10.69
N LEU A 13 9.62 11.52 10.68
CA LEU A 13 9.80 10.49 9.67
C LEU A 13 8.66 9.47 9.68
N ILE A 14 8.27 8.98 10.86
CA ILE A 14 7.17 8.02 11.00
C ILE A 14 5.83 8.67 10.59
N ALA A 15 5.58 9.92 10.97
CA ALA A 15 4.38 10.64 10.58
C ALA A 15 4.28 10.84 9.06
N ALA A 16 5.37 11.28 8.42
CA ALA A 16 5.44 11.41 6.97
C ALA A 16 5.26 10.05 6.26
N PHE A 17 5.75 8.97 6.86
CA PHE A 17 5.54 7.63 6.34
C PHE A 17 4.06 7.21 6.36
N VAL A 18 3.36 7.43 7.48
CA VAL A 18 1.91 7.15 7.60
C VAL A 18 1.11 7.96 6.56
N GLU A 19 1.40 9.25 6.43
CA GLU A 19 0.77 10.12 5.43
C GLU A 19 1.01 9.61 4.00
N ASN A 20 2.26 9.22 3.69
CA ASN A 20 2.64 8.68 2.39
C ASN A 20 1.91 7.35 2.09
N MET A 21 1.71 6.47 3.07
CA MET A 21 0.88 5.27 2.90
C MET A 21 -0.56 5.62 2.53
N GLY A 22 -1.13 6.65 3.16
CA GLY A 22 -2.46 7.17 2.83
C GLY A 22 -2.55 7.65 1.37
N ALA A 23 -1.59 8.46 0.95
CA ALA A 23 -1.53 8.96 -0.43
C ALA A 23 -1.40 7.83 -1.47
N MET A 24 -0.50 6.87 -1.24
CA MET A 24 -0.34 5.71 -2.13
C MET A 24 -1.59 4.83 -2.18
N THR A 25 -2.29 4.66 -1.05
CA THR A 25 -3.53 3.89 -1.01
C THR A 25 -4.64 4.58 -1.80
N ALA A 26 -4.81 5.89 -1.62
CA ALA A 26 -5.79 6.69 -2.34
C ALA A 26 -5.53 6.70 -3.86
N GLU A 27 -4.26 6.72 -4.29
CA GLU A 27 -3.90 6.64 -5.71
C GLU A 27 -4.34 5.32 -6.34
N MET A 28 -4.12 4.19 -5.65
CA MET A 28 -4.59 2.88 -6.12
C MET A 28 -6.11 2.82 -6.21
N GLU A 29 -6.83 3.33 -5.22
CA GLU A 29 -8.30 3.39 -5.23
C GLU A 29 -8.81 4.24 -6.39
N ALA A 30 -8.22 5.41 -6.61
CA ALA A 30 -8.57 6.27 -7.73
C ALA A 30 -8.36 5.58 -9.09
N ALA A 31 -7.29 4.80 -9.25
CA ALA A 31 -7.04 4.03 -10.47
C ALA A 31 -8.09 2.93 -10.69
N LEU A 32 -8.48 2.19 -9.63
CA LEU A 32 -9.55 1.19 -9.74
C LEU A 32 -10.89 1.84 -10.05
N ASP A 33 -11.22 2.97 -9.41
CA ASP A 33 -12.45 3.70 -9.66
C ASP A 33 -12.52 4.26 -11.08
N ALA A 34 -11.40 4.76 -11.63
CA ALA A 34 -11.30 5.16 -13.04
C ALA A 34 -11.56 3.97 -13.98
N GLY A 35 -10.97 2.81 -13.66
CA GLY A 35 -11.24 1.55 -14.37
C GLY A 35 -12.73 1.18 -14.39
N ARG A 36 -13.42 1.24 -13.24
CA ARG A 36 -14.86 0.96 -13.14
C ARG A 36 -15.72 1.92 -13.98
N ARG A 37 -15.26 3.15 -14.22
CA ARG A 37 -15.93 4.12 -15.08
C ARG A 37 -15.61 3.95 -16.57
N GLY A 38 -14.76 2.98 -16.93
CA GLY A 38 -14.30 2.79 -18.32
C GLY A 38 -13.21 3.78 -18.75
N GLU A 39 -12.56 4.45 -17.80
CA GLU A 39 -11.52 5.46 -18.03
C GLU A 39 -10.11 4.93 -17.75
N GLY A 40 -9.98 3.70 -17.24
CA GLY A 40 -8.72 3.11 -16.79
C GLY A 40 -8.12 2.07 -17.73
N ASP A 41 -6.80 1.90 -17.63
CA ASP A 41 -6.05 0.84 -18.28
C ASP A 41 -5.76 -0.27 -17.26
N ALA A 42 -6.20 -1.49 -17.54
CA ALA A 42 -6.03 -2.65 -16.65
C ALA A 42 -4.55 -2.97 -16.40
N ALA A 43 -3.70 -2.91 -17.43
CA ALA A 43 -2.28 -3.21 -17.30
C ALA A 43 -1.57 -2.15 -16.45
N ALA A 44 -1.91 -0.87 -16.67
CA ALA A 44 -1.39 0.23 -15.86
C ALA A 44 -1.86 0.14 -14.40
N ALA A 45 -3.12 -0.25 -14.17
CA ALA A 45 -3.66 -0.45 -12.83
C ALA A 45 -2.97 -1.61 -12.10
N TRP A 46 -2.70 -2.73 -12.78
CA TRP A 46 -1.93 -3.83 -12.22
C TRP A 46 -0.51 -3.42 -11.82
N ASP A 47 0.19 -2.67 -12.68
CA ASP A 47 1.55 -2.20 -12.38
C ASP A 47 1.57 -1.18 -11.24
N LEU A 48 0.58 -0.29 -11.17
CA LEU A 48 0.41 0.64 -10.06
C LEU A 48 0.19 -0.10 -8.74
N LEU A 49 -0.76 -1.05 -8.72
CA LEU A 49 -1.04 -1.88 -7.54
C LEU A 49 0.23 -2.56 -7.06
N ARG A 50 0.95 -3.26 -7.95
CA ARG A 50 2.22 -3.92 -7.63
C ARG A 50 3.23 -2.93 -7.07
N THR A 51 3.45 -1.82 -7.74
CA THR A 51 4.50 -0.87 -7.38
C THR A 51 4.24 -0.22 -6.02
N GLN A 52 3.02 0.25 -5.77
CA GLN A 52 2.70 0.91 -4.51
C GLN A 52 2.64 -0.08 -3.34
N THR A 53 2.04 -1.26 -3.54
CA THR A 53 1.98 -2.27 -2.48
C THR A 53 3.34 -2.90 -2.18
N HIS A 54 4.23 -3.01 -3.16
CA HIS A 54 5.62 -3.39 -2.93
C HIS A 54 6.32 -2.40 -1.99
N ARG A 55 6.18 -1.09 -2.25
CA ARG A 55 6.74 -0.03 -1.39
C ARG A 55 6.14 -0.05 0.00
N ILE A 56 4.81 -0.12 0.11
CA ILE A 56 4.10 -0.18 1.40
C ILE A 56 4.54 -1.41 2.19
N SER A 57 4.66 -2.58 1.55
CA SER A 57 5.07 -3.80 2.26
C SER A 57 6.50 -3.72 2.80
N GLY A 58 7.46 -3.24 1.98
CA GLY A 58 8.87 -3.11 2.39
C GLY A 58 9.08 -2.07 3.48
N SER A 59 8.49 -0.88 3.32
CA SER A 59 8.63 0.20 4.30
C SER A 59 7.78 -0.05 5.54
N GLY A 60 6.55 -0.57 5.39
CA GLY A 60 5.66 -0.88 6.51
C GLY A 60 6.27 -1.89 7.47
N ALA A 61 6.91 -2.94 6.95
CA ALA A 61 7.64 -3.91 7.76
C ALA A 61 8.80 -3.24 8.52
N SER A 62 9.52 -2.33 7.86
CA SER A 62 10.67 -1.61 8.44
C SER A 62 10.25 -0.67 9.59
N PHE A 63 9.06 -0.08 9.51
CA PHE A 63 8.49 0.77 10.56
C PHE A 63 7.60 0.01 11.56
N GLY A 64 7.49 -1.31 11.45
CA GLY A 64 6.74 -2.16 12.38
C GLY A 64 5.22 -2.18 12.17
N PHE A 65 4.71 -1.66 11.06
CA PHE A 65 3.31 -1.77 10.67
C PHE A 65 3.04 -3.12 9.99
N THR A 66 3.16 -4.21 10.75
CA THR A 66 3.17 -5.59 10.22
C THR A 66 1.89 -5.97 9.49
N ASP A 67 0.72 -5.56 9.99
CA ASP A 67 -0.56 -5.90 9.38
C ASP A 67 -0.75 -5.17 8.04
N ILE A 68 -0.37 -3.88 7.99
CA ILE A 68 -0.33 -3.10 6.74
C ILE A 68 0.61 -3.76 5.74
N ALA A 69 1.81 -4.12 6.19
CA ALA A 69 2.80 -4.75 5.34
C ALA A 69 2.34 -6.11 4.79
N ALA A 70 1.66 -6.91 5.60
CA ALA A 70 1.13 -8.21 5.21
C ALA A 70 0.02 -8.10 4.16
N VAL A 71 -0.94 -7.18 4.35
CA VAL A 71 -2.02 -6.96 3.37
C VAL A 71 -1.46 -6.42 2.06
N ALA A 72 -0.59 -5.40 2.11
CA ALA A 72 0.06 -4.88 0.91
C ALA A 72 0.85 -5.98 0.19
N ARG A 73 1.57 -6.84 0.91
CA ARG A 73 2.31 -7.94 0.30
C ARG A 73 1.43 -8.93 -0.45
N ARG A 74 0.19 -9.20 0.00
CA ARG A 74 -0.74 -10.07 -0.74
C ARG A 74 -1.12 -9.47 -2.08
N ILE A 75 -1.44 -8.18 -2.11
CA ILE A 75 -1.77 -7.46 -3.36
C ILE A 75 -0.54 -7.43 -4.29
N ASP A 76 0.64 -7.13 -3.77
CA ASP A 76 1.91 -7.12 -4.52
C ASP A 76 2.15 -8.47 -5.22
N LEU A 77 2.08 -9.56 -4.47
CA LEU A 77 2.31 -10.90 -5.00
C LEU A 77 1.27 -11.29 -6.04
N HIS A 78 0.00 -10.96 -5.82
CA HIS A 78 -1.08 -11.23 -6.77
C HIS A 78 -0.87 -10.45 -8.07
N ALA A 79 -0.64 -9.14 -7.99
CA ALA A 79 -0.39 -8.29 -9.14
C ALA A 79 0.90 -8.69 -9.89
N ALA A 80 1.96 -9.03 -9.17
CA ALA A 80 3.19 -9.55 -9.76
C ALA A 80 2.97 -10.89 -10.48
N GLY A 81 2.16 -11.79 -9.90
CA GLY A 81 1.77 -13.04 -10.54
C GLY A 81 1.04 -12.81 -11.87
N THR A 82 0.06 -11.91 -11.87
CA THR A 82 -0.69 -11.53 -13.08
C THR A 82 0.22 -10.96 -14.16
N LEU A 83 1.12 -10.03 -13.80
CA LEU A 83 2.02 -9.37 -14.75
C LEU A 83 3.13 -10.29 -15.29
N SER A 84 3.65 -11.20 -14.45
CA SER A 84 4.77 -12.08 -14.81
C SER A 84 4.37 -13.41 -15.45
N GLY A 85 3.10 -13.81 -15.33
CA GLY A 85 2.58 -15.07 -15.84
C GLY A 85 2.62 -15.20 -17.37
N GLY A 86 2.86 -14.11 -18.11
CA GLY A 86 2.92 -14.11 -19.57
C GLY A 86 1.56 -14.34 -20.25
N ASP A 87 0.49 -14.43 -19.48
CA ASP A 87 -0.88 -14.54 -19.97
C ASP A 87 -1.47 -13.14 -20.21
N ALA A 88 -1.53 -12.76 -21.48
CA ALA A 88 -2.12 -11.48 -21.89
C ALA A 88 -3.60 -11.36 -21.49
N ALA A 89 -4.34 -12.47 -21.39
CA ALA A 89 -5.73 -12.44 -20.95
C ALA A 89 -5.84 -12.10 -19.46
N ALA A 90 -4.92 -12.60 -18.63
CA ALA A 90 -4.86 -12.26 -17.21
C ALA A 90 -4.49 -10.78 -16.99
N VAL A 91 -3.54 -10.23 -17.76
CA VAL A 91 -3.18 -8.81 -17.68
C VAL A 91 -4.31 -7.89 -18.18
N ALA A 92 -5.07 -8.35 -19.17
CA ALA A 92 -6.25 -7.64 -19.65
C ALA A 92 -7.47 -7.75 -18.71
N ALA A 93 -7.49 -8.76 -17.82
CA ALA A 93 -8.55 -8.91 -16.84
C ALA A 93 -8.51 -7.73 -15.85
N PRO A 94 -9.65 -7.06 -15.60
CA PRO A 94 -9.61 -5.80 -14.87
C PRO A 94 -9.38 -6.00 -13.37
N PRO A 95 -8.36 -5.37 -12.76
CA PRO A 95 -8.11 -5.52 -11.32
C PRO A 95 -9.25 -5.00 -10.44
N TRP A 96 -10.09 -4.09 -10.96
CA TRP A 96 -11.25 -3.56 -10.25
C TRP A 96 -12.45 -4.52 -10.20
N GLU A 97 -12.41 -5.63 -10.94
CA GLU A 97 -13.37 -6.73 -10.87
C GLU A 97 -12.84 -7.91 -10.04
N ASP A 98 -11.55 -7.89 -9.67
CA ASP A 98 -10.91 -8.91 -8.86
C ASP A 98 -11.31 -8.74 -7.38
N ALA A 99 -12.07 -9.70 -6.86
CA ALA A 99 -12.59 -9.69 -5.50
C ALA A 99 -11.47 -9.74 -4.43
N LEU A 100 -10.33 -10.38 -4.74
CA LEU A 100 -9.19 -10.43 -3.83
C LEU A 100 -8.54 -9.04 -3.76
N VAL A 101 -8.28 -8.43 -4.91
CA VAL A 101 -7.65 -7.09 -4.99
C VAL A 101 -8.52 -6.05 -4.29
N THR A 102 -9.81 -6.00 -4.63
CA THR A 102 -10.73 -5.01 -4.07
C THR A 102 -10.91 -5.21 -2.56
N GLY A 103 -11.05 -6.45 -2.09
CA GLY A 103 -11.18 -6.76 -0.67
C GLY A 103 -9.92 -6.43 0.14
N ASP A 104 -8.74 -6.75 -0.39
CA ASP A 104 -7.46 -6.45 0.27
C ASP A 104 -7.12 -4.96 0.23
N LEU A 105 -7.43 -4.24 -0.85
CA LEU A 105 -7.24 -2.78 -0.91
C LEU A 105 -8.14 -2.08 0.10
N ASP A 106 -9.38 -2.52 0.24
CA ASP A 106 -10.30 -2.02 1.27
C ASP A 106 -9.78 -2.30 2.69
N ALA A 107 -9.18 -3.48 2.92
CA ALA A 107 -8.56 -3.80 4.19
C ALA A 107 -7.33 -2.91 4.45
N LEU A 108 -6.50 -2.69 3.43
CA LEU A 108 -5.32 -1.83 3.48
C LEU A 108 -5.71 -0.40 3.84
N ARG A 109 -6.69 0.19 3.14
CA ARG A 109 -7.24 1.52 3.47
C ARG A 109 -7.66 1.61 4.92
N ARG A 110 -8.48 0.67 5.41
CA ARG A 110 -8.94 0.69 6.81
C ARG A 110 -7.80 0.59 7.82
N LEU A 111 -6.71 -0.09 7.49
CA LEU A 111 -5.53 -0.17 8.36
C LEU A 111 -4.75 1.15 8.32
N VAL A 112 -4.53 1.72 7.14
CA VAL A 112 -3.83 2.99 6.95
C VAL A 112 -4.59 4.16 7.58
N ASP A 113 -5.90 4.24 7.40
CA ASP A 113 -6.77 5.28 7.99
C ASP A 113 -6.73 5.29 9.53
N ARG A 114 -6.41 4.13 10.13
CA ARG A 114 -6.30 3.96 11.59
C ARG A 114 -4.87 4.04 12.11
N ALA A 115 -3.88 4.04 11.22
CA ALA A 115 -2.49 4.07 11.62
C ALA A 115 -2.14 5.42 12.22
N ALA A 116 -1.62 5.39 13.44
CA ALA A 116 -1.00 6.54 14.08
C ALA A 116 0.52 6.34 14.10
N PRO A 117 1.31 7.42 14.10
CA PRO A 117 2.76 7.30 14.27
C PRO A 117 3.14 6.53 15.54
N THR A 118 2.34 6.68 16.61
CA THR A 118 2.51 6.02 17.91
C THR A 118 2.36 4.50 17.88
N ASP A 119 1.79 3.94 16.80
CA ASP A 119 1.63 2.49 16.66
C ASP A 119 2.92 1.81 16.21
N SER A 120 3.89 2.60 15.70
CA SER A 120 5.21 2.09 15.36
C SER A 120 6.00 1.76 16.64
N PRO A 121 6.64 0.58 16.74
CA PRO A 121 7.56 0.27 17.84
C PRO A 121 8.83 1.15 17.81
N LEU A 122 9.06 1.86 16.71
CA LEU A 122 10.14 2.83 16.57
C LEU A 122 9.72 4.22 17.05
N TYR A 123 8.45 4.45 17.37
CA TYR A 123 7.98 5.75 17.81
C TYR A 123 8.58 6.09 19.17
N PRO A 124 9.36 7.18 19.27
CA PRO A 124 9.94 7.56 20.55
C PRO A 124 8.84 8.21 21.40
N GLY A 125 8.42 7.53 22.46
CA GLY A 125 7.54 8.08 23.50
C GLY A 125 8.10 9.36 24.14
N ASP A 126 7.27 10.05 24.92
CA ASP A 126 7.64 11.28 25.62
C ASP A 126 8.66 11.03 26.76
#